data_AF-A0A817SVX3-F1
#
_entry.id   AF-A0A817SVX3-F1
#
_cell.length_a   1.000
_cell.length_b   1.000
_cell.length_c   1.000
_cell.angle_alpha   90.00
_cell.angle_beta   90.00
_cell.angle_gamma   90.00
#
_symmetry.space_group_name_H-M   'P 1'
#
loop_
_entity.id
_entity.type
_entity.pdbx_description
1 polymer ?
#
loop_
_entity_poly.entity_id
_entity_poly.type
_entity_poly.pdbx_seq_one_letter_code
_entity_poly.pdbx_strand_id
1 'polypeptide(L)'
;MGLVKLFVGRNPSLYSCQSVLPTLPLPSLADTLQRYLRTVRPLYNDEEYQCVEKLANQFKQTTGRKLQRYLWFKWFFSTNYVTDWWEKFVYFRGRSPIMVNSNFYGLVSSSLRNG
;
A
#
# COMPACT_ATOMS: atom_id res chain seq x y z
N MET A 1 19.92 -3.38 11.73
CA MET A 1 19.29 -4.02 12.91
C MET A 1 20.14 -3.98 14.19
N GLY A 2 21.45 -3.67 14.17
CA GLY A 2 22.31 -3.69 15.37
C GLY A 2 22.08 -2.55 16.38
N LEU A 3 21.79 -1.32 15.92
CA LEU A 3 21.64 -0.16 16.80
C LEU A 3 20.37 -0.21 17.67
N VAL A 4 19.27 -0.76 17.15
CA VAL A 4 17.98 -0.81 17.85
C VAL A 4 18.07 -1.65 19.13
N LYS A 5 18.86 -2.74 19.13
CA LYS A 5 19.09 -3.58 20.32
C LYS A 5 19.84 -2.86 21.44
N LEU A 6 20.63 -1.83 21.13
CA LEU A 6 21.38 -1.07 22.12
C LEU A 6 20.50 -0.08 22.90
N PHE A 7 19.45 0.45 22.26
CA PHE A 7 18.58 1.50 22.82
C PHE A 7 17.25 1.00 23.41
N VAL A 8 16.80 -0.21 23.06
CA VAL A 8 15.46 -0.71 23.38
C VAL A 8 15.36 -1.42 24.74
N GLY A 9 16.49 -1.66 25.42
CA GLY A 9 16.52 -2.26 26.76
C GLY A 9 16.07 -3.72 26.82
N ARG A 10 16.12 -4.32 28.02
CA ARG A 10 15.83 -5.75 28.25
C ARG A 10 14.35 -6.14 28.19
N ASN A 11 13.43 -5.16 28.33
CA ASN A 11 11.97 -5.34 28.31
C ASN A 11 11.29 -4.24 27.48
N PRO A 12 11.30 -4.34 26.14
CA PRO A 12 10.58 -3.39 25.29
C PRO A 12 9.08 -3.38 25.56
N SER A 13 8.50 -2.17 25.68
CA SER A 13 7.05 -2.01 25.57
C SER A 13 6.60 -2.23 24.12
N LEU A 14 5.31 -2.54 23.92
CA LEU A 14 4.69 -2.79 22.60
C LEU A 14 5.03 -1.72 21.54
N TYR A 15 5.16 -0.45 21.95
CA TYR A 15 5.41 0.68 21.04
C TYR A 15 6.84 1.25 21.10
N SER A 16 7.75 0.59 21.83
CA SER A 16 9.13 1.06 22.04
C SER A 16 9.92 1.34 20.75
N CYS A 17 9.60 0.64 19.66
CA CYS A 17 10.25 0.80 18.36
C CYS A 17 9.44 1.62 17.34
N GLN A 18 8.27 2.16 17.71
CA GLN A 18 7.38 2.81 16.74
C GLN A 18 8.02 4.04 16.08
N SER A 19 8.82 4.80 16.84
CA SER A 19 9.49 6.02 16.38
C SER A 19 10.67 5.77 15.43
N VAL A 20 11.21 4.55 15.41
CA VAL A 20 12.37 4.18 14.56
C VAL A 20 11.96 3.43 13.30
N LEU A 21 10.66 3.24 13.06
CA LEU A 21 10.18 2.60 11.85
C LEU A 21 10.46 3.48 10.62
N PRO A 22 10.96 2.88 9.52
CA PRO A 22 11.15 3.63 8.28
C PRO A 22 9.81 4.09 7.73
N THR A 23 9.79 5.28 7.14
CA THR A 23 8.64 5.77 6.37
C THR A 23 8.39 4.89 5.15
N LEU A 24 7.13 4.75 4.74
CA LEU A 24 6.78 3.99 3.54
C LEU A 24 7.46 4.61 2.29
N PRO A 25 8.24 3.84 1.51
CA PRO A 25 8.92 4.39 0.34
C PRO A 25 7.93 4.72 -0.78
N LEU A 26 8.13 5.85 -1.46
CA LEU A 26 7.38 6.21 -2.66
C LEU A 26 8.11 5.67 -3.90
N PRO A 27 7.58 4.64 -4.61
CA PRO A 27 8.21 4.10 -5.80
C PRO A 27 8.21 5.14 -6.95
N SER A 28 9.13 4.97 -7.90
CA SER A 28 9.15 5.82 -9.08
C SER A 28 7.93 5.54 -9.97
N LEU A 29 7.50 6.56 -10.72
CA LEU A 29 6.41 6.41 -11.68
C LEU A 29 6.75 5.37 -12.76
N ALA A 30 8.02 5.31 -13.19
CA ALA A 30 8.48 4.36 -14.20
C ALA A 30 8.38 2.91 -13.71
N ASP A 31 8.89 2.63 -12.50
CA ASP A 31 8.86 1.29 -11.91
C ASP A 31 7.42 0.84 -11.65
N THR A 32 6.56 1.77 -11.21
CA THR A 32 5.14 1.51 -10.96
C THR A 32 4.43 1.11 -12.26
N LEU A 33 4.65 1.86 -13.35
CA LEU A 33 4.05 1.55 -14.66
C LEU A 33 4.59 0.26 -15.26
N GLN A 34 5.89 -0.01 -15.12
CA GLN A 34 6.47 -1.28 -15.58
C GLN A 34 5.84 -2.48 -14.86
N ARG A 35 5.71 -2.40 -13.53
CA ARG A 35 5.05 -3.45 -12.74
C ARG A 35 3.58 -3.58 -13.11
N TYR A 36 2.88 -2.47 -13.29
CA TYR A 36 1.48 -2.45 -13.73
C TYR A 36 1.30 -3.19 -15.06
N LEU A 37 2.05 -2.82 -16.10
CA LEU A 37 1.97 -3.46 -17.41
C LEU A 37 2.26 -4.97 -17.33
N ARG A 38 3.29 -5.36 -16.58
CA ARG A 38 3.58 -6.77 -16.33
C ARG A 38 2.43 -7.52 -15.65
N THR A 39 1.75 -6.88 -14.68
CA THR A 39 0.65 -7.53 -13.94
C THR A 39 -0.62 -7.65 -14.75
N VAL A 40 -0.90 -6.71 -15.66
CA VAL A 40 -2.13 -6.75 -16.47
C VAL A 40 -1.96 -7.51 -17.78
N ARG A 41 -0.72 -7.77 -18.22
CA ARG A 41 -0.45 -8.55 -19.43
C ARG A 41 -1.25 -9.85 -19.55
N PRO A 42 -1.34 -10.73 -18.53
CA PRO A 42 -2.11 -11.97 -18.66
C PRO A 42 -3.63 -11.78 -18.67
N LEU A 43 -4.14 -10.56 -18.43
CA LEU A 43 -5.58 -10.26 -18.37
C LEU A 43 -6.14 -9.80 -19.72
N TYR A 44 -5.26 -9.49 -20.69
CA TYR A 44 -5.63 -8.87 -21.96
C TYR A 44 -5.06 -9.64 -23.15
N ASN A 45 -5.77 -9.58 -24.28
CA ASN A 45 -5.21 -9.99 -25.56
C ASN A 45 -4.17 -8.97 -26.07
N ASP A 46 -3.57 -9.24 -27.22
CA ASP A 46 -2.46 -8.43 -27.73
C ASP A 46 -2.89 -7.01 -28.14
N GLU A 47 -4.05 -6.89 -28.79
CA GLU A 47 -4.60 -5.60 -29.22
C GLU A 47 -4.96 -4.71 -28.03
N GLU A 48 -5.63 -5.28 -27.02
CA GLU A 48 -5.98 -4.58 -25.77
C GLU A 48 -4.72 -4.18 -25.00
N TYR A 49 -3.74 -5.09 -24.89
CA TYR A 49 -2.50 -4.82 -24.18
C TYR A 49 -1.71 -3.67 -24.83
N GLN A 50 -1.62 -3.63 -26.17
CA GLN A 50 -0.99 -2.53 -26.89
C GLN A 50 -1.67 -1.18 -26.61
N CYS A 51 -3.01 -1.17 -26.51
CA CYS A 51 -3.75 0.02 -26.12
C CYS A 51 -3.39 0.48 -24.70
N VAL A 52 -3.38 -0.45 -23.73
CA VAL A 52 -3.02 -0.16 -22.34
C VAL A 52 -1.58 0.33 -22.21
N GLU A 53 -0.64 -0.28 -22.95
CA GLU A 53 0.76 0.15 -22.98
C GLU A 53 0.91 1.56 -23.52
N LYS A 54 0.20 1.89 -24.61
CA LYS A 54 0.19 3.25 -25.17
C LYS A 54 -0.35 4.27 -24.16
N LEU A 55 -1.46 3.96 -23.49
CA LEU A 55 -2.05 4.81 -22.45
C LEU A 55 -1.12 5.00 -21.25
N ALA A 56 -0.47 3.94 -20.78
CA ALA A 56 0.50 4.00 -19.69
C ALA A 56 1.70 4.90 -20.05
N ASN A 57 2.21 4.77 -21.27
CA ASN A 57 3.29 5.62 -21.77
C ASN A 57 2.86 7.08 -21.92
N GLN A 58 1.65 7.35 -22.43
CA GLN A 58 1.10 8.70 -22.50
C GLN A 58 0.93 9.31 -21.10
N PHE A 59 0.42 8.54 -20.14
CA PHE A 59 0.28 8.97 -18.75
C PHE A 59 1.65 9.32 -18.14
N LYS A 60 2.67 8.49 -18.38
CA LYS A 60 4.06 8.74 -17.93
C LYS A 60 4.64 10.06 -18.44
N GLN A 61 4.27 10.46 -19.65
CA GLN A 61 4.80 11.68 -20.28
C GLN A 61 3.98 12.93 -19.93
N THR A 62 2.68 12.76 -19.66
CA THR A 62 1.74 13.86 -19.41
C THR A 62 1.45 14.02 -17.91
N THR A 63 0.22 13.71 -17.48
CA THR A 63 -0.33 13.99 -16.15
C THR A 63 0.38 13.23 -15.04
N GLY A 64 0.92 12.04 -15.33
CA GLY A 64 1.57 11.19 -14.33
C GLY A 64 2.75 11.87 -13.64
N ARG A 65 3.55 12.68 -14.36
CA ARG A 65 4.68 13.43 -13.75
C ARG A 65 4.20 14.47 -12.74
N LYS A 66 3.11 15.17 -13.07
CA LYS A 66 2.50 16.19 -12.18
C LYS A 66 1.94 15.54 -10.93
N LEU A 67 1.23 14.42 -11.08
CA LEU A 67 0.70 13.65 -9.94
C LEU A 67 1.80 13.06 -9.07
N GLN A 68 2.87 12.51 -9.68
CA GLN A 68 4.03 11.99 -8.93
C GLN A 68 4.70 13.09 -8.10
N ARG A 69 4.79 14.33 -8.62
CA ARG A 69 5.29 15.48 -7.85
C ARG A 69 4.41 15.77 -6.63
N TYR A 70 3.09 15.77 -6.78
CA TYR A 70 2.18 15.95 -5.65
C TYR A 70 2.29 14.82 -4.62
N LEU A 71 2.45 13.57 -5.07
CA LEU A 71 2.73 12.44 -4.18
C LEU A 71 4.05 12.62 -3.43
N TRP A 72 5.09 13.12 -4.10
CA TRP A 72 6.38 13.39 -3.48
C TRP A 72 6.27 14.46 -2.39
N PHE A 73 5.53 15.55 -2.64
CA PHE A 73 5.22 16.54 -1.61
C PHE A 73 4.47 15.91 -0.43
N LYS A 74 3.41 15.11 -0.67
CA LYS A 74 2.68 14.45 0.43
C LYS A 74 3.59 13.51 1.23
N TRP A 75 4.43 12.73 0.53
CA TRP A 75 5.38 11.81 1.13
C TRP A 75 6.37 12.52 2.05
N PHE A 76 6.89 13.67 1.63
CA PHE A 76 7.84 14.45 2.42
C PHE A 76 7.26 14.92 3.77
N PHE A 77 5.97 15.24 3.81
CA PHE A 77 5.31 15.74 5.03
C PHE A 77 4.57 14.65 5.84
N SER A 78 4.72 13.37 5.50
CA SER A 78 3.92 12.29 6.10
C SER A 78 4.77 11.10 6.50
N THR A 79 4.51 10.55 7.69
CA THR A 79 5.11 9.28 8.15
C THR A 79 4.64 8.09 7.31
N ASN A 80 3.37 8.12 6.88
CA ASN A 80 2.78 7.19 5.92
C ASN A 80 1.83 7.94 4.99
N TYR A 81 2.29 8.18 3.76
CA TYR A 81 1.54 8.98 2.79
C TYR A 81 0.23 8.32 2.29
N VAL A 82 0.01 7.03 2.57
CA VAL A 82 -1.13 6.26 2.07
C VAL A 82 -2.26 6.13 3.07
N THR A 83 -1.97 6.10 4.38
CA THR A 83 -2.94 5.76 5.44
C THR A 83 -4.25 6.53 5.34
N ASP A 84 -4.21 7.87 5.32
CA ASP A 84 -5.43 8.70 5.32
C ASP A 84 -6.34 8.42 4.11
N TRP A 85 -5.71 8.19 2.94
CA TRP A 85 -6.45 7.87 1.73
C TRP A 85 -6.98 6.45 1.78
N TRP A 86 -6.18 5.50 2.22
CA TRP A 86 -6.60 4.11 2.36
C TRP A 86 -7.84 4.00 3.25
N GLU A 87 -7.80 4.56 4.47
CA GLU A 87 -8.92 4.54 5.41
C GLU A 87 -10.18 5.17 4.79
N LYS A 88 -10.02 6.35 4.17
CA LYS A 88 -11.13 7.09 3.59
C LYS A 88 -11.77 6.36 2.41
N PHE A 89 -10.98 5.87 1.47
CA PHE A 89 -11.47 5.34 0.20
C PHE A 89 -11.84 3.86 0.28
N VAL A 90 -11.11 3.07 1.06
CA VAL A 90 -11.37 1.61 1.18
C VAL A 90 -12.49 1.34 2.17
N TYR A 91 -12.55 2.07 3.29
CA TYR A 91 -13.52 1.78 4.36
C TYR A 91 -14.62 2.83 4.46
N PHE A 92 -14.28 4.11 4.63
CA PHE A 92 -15.30 5.11 5.02
C PHE A 92 -16.23 5.56 3.89
N ARG A 93 -15.82 5.43 2.62
CA ARG A 93 -16.66 5.80 1.47
C ARG A 93 -17.58 4.67 1.00
N GLY A 94 -17.30 3.42 1.35
CA GLY A 94 -18.13 2.29 1.00
C GLY A 94 -19.51 2.40 1.66
N ARG A 95 -20.59 2.19 0.89
CA ARG A 95 -21.98 2.19 1.40
C ARG A 95 -22.58 0.79 1.50
N SER A 96 -21.83 -0.23 1.08
CA SER A 96 -22.26 -1.63 1.17
C SER A 96 -22.27 -2.11 2.63
N PRO A 97 -23.12 -3.10 2.98
CA PRO A 97 -23.15 -3.65 4.33
C PRO A 97 -21.78 -4.19 4.77
N ILE A 98 -21.29 -3.72 5.91
CA ILE A 98 -19.93 -4.02 6.40
C ILE A 98 -19.76 -5.47 6.88
N MET A 99 -20.83 -6.08 7.40
CA MET A 99 -20.78 -7.40 8.05
C MET A 99 -20.34 -8.53 7.12
N VAL A 100 -20.67 -8.44 5.83
CA VAL A 100 -20.34 -9.46 4.83
C VAL A 100 -19.15 -9.04 3.98
N ASN A 101 -19.04 -7.75 3.66
CA ASN A 101 -18.13 -7.28 2.61
C ASN A 101 -16.79 -6.74 3.14
N SER A 102 -16.65 -6.53 4.45
CA SER A 102 -15.46 -5.86 5.01
C SER A 102 -14.96 -6.46 6.31
N ASN A 103 -15.85 -6.98 7.16
CA ASN A 103 -15.45 -7.60 8.42
C ASN A 103 -14.83 -8.99 8.19
N PHE A 104 -13.69 -9.26 8.82
CA PHE A 104 -13.09 -10.59 8.84
C PHE A 104 -13.50 -11.34 10.11
N TYR A 105 -13.65 -12.66 10.03
CA TYR A 105 -13.87 -13.53 11.18
C TYR A 105 -12.85 -14.67 11.18
N GLY A 106 -12.31 -14.97 12.35
CA GLY A 106 -11.44 -16.14 12.57
C GLY A 106 -12.18 -17.15 13.44
N LEU A 107 -12.27 -18.40 12.97
CA LEU A 107 -12.82 -19.49 13.77
C LEU A 107 -11.68 -20.14 14.57
N VAL A 108 -11.86 -20.23 15.89
CA VAL A 108 -10.91 -20.93 16.77
C VAL A 108 -11.32 -22.40 16.84
N SER A 109 -10.35 -23.29 16.63
CA SER A 109 -10.57 -24.74 16.75
C SER A 109 -11.07 -25.10 18.14
N SER A 110 -12.12 -25.93 18.21
CA SER A 110 -12.70 -26.46 19.45
C SER A 110 -11.72 -27.28 20.28
N SER A 111 -10.63 -27.78 19.65
CA SER A 111 -9.56 -28.49 20.35
C SER A 111 -8.73 -27.60 21.31
N LEU A 112 -8.81 -26.28 21.20
CA LEU A 112 -8.13 -25.32 22.11
C LEU A 112 -9.03 -24.85 23.27
N ARG A 113 -10.28 -25.33 23.35
CA ARG A 113 -11.27 -24.88 24.34
C ARG A 113 -11.30 -25.75 25.61
N ASN A 114 -10.61 -26.90 25.62
CA ASN A 114 -10.60 -27.88 26.71
C ASN A 114 -9.19 -28.08 27.32
N GLY A 115 -8.50 -26.98 27.65
CA GLY A 115 -7.22 -26.99 28.36
C GLY A 115 -7.21 -25.95 29.46
#